data_AF-A0A960SGY5-F1
#
_entry.id   AF-A0A960SGY5-F1
#
_cell.length_a   1.000
_cell.length_b   1.000
_cell.length_c   1.000
_cell.angle_alpha   90.00
_cell.angle_beta   90.00
_cell.angle_gamma   90.00
#
_symmetry.space_group_name_H-M   'P 1'
#
loop_
_entity.id
_entity.type
_entity.pdbx_description
1 polymer ?
#
loop_
_entity_poly.entity_id
_entity_poly.type
_entity_poly.pdbx_seq_one_letter_code
_entity_poly.pdbx_strand_id
1 'polypeptide(L)'
;MQFRQSIPLFLLVCSILPKLHSQAPESLQDLILTLTISEGTGIFASEGGYGFIPSKTSNQYAIVPLSDTVDYSHGVYNYAKTGEGSAFFVAADSEVGVLGSTNLSFTDSTSGTFTIQNEFGSQSGTFSIEYRLAPQSIERIDISRLTVQSDENGDLKLKIKVRKSDGLETFTDLETTVDTDSQGNIEWTYTPEVDRAFFQVTVNESVAE
;
A
#
# COMPACT_ATOMS: atom_id res chain seq x y z
N MET A 1 -17.71 72.48 -13.82
CA MET A 1 -16.79 71.60 -14.57
C MET A 1 -16.03 70.76 -13.55
N GLN A 2 -16.52 69.55 -13.24
CA GLN A 2 -15.89 68.66 -12.25
C GLN A 2 -14.96 67.69 -12.97
N PHE A 3 -13.68 67.70 -12.59
CA PHE A 3 -12.73 66.63 -12.89
C PHE A 3 -12.88 65.53 -11.82
N ARG A 4 -13.15 64.30 -12.24
CA ARG A 4 -13.00 63.11 -11.38
C ARG A 4 -11.61 62.53 -11.61
N GLN A 5 -10.74 62.63 -10.61
CA GLN A 5 -9.48 61.87 -10.53
C GLN A 5 -9.78 60.43 -10.13
N SER A 6 -9.18 59.50 -10.86
CA SER A 6 -9.20 58.06 -10.58
C SER A 6 -8.06 57.73 -9.61
N ILE A 7 -8.35 57.02 -8.52
CA ILE A 7 -7.35 56.46 -7.60
C ILE A 7 -7.15 54.99 -7.99
N PRO A 8 -5.92 54.52 -8.25
CA PRO A 8 -5.70 53.11 -8.54
C PRO A 8 -5.74 52.29 -7.24
N LEU A 9 -6.58 51.25 -7.26
CA LEU A 9 -6.67 50.22 -6.22
C LEU A 9 -5.45 49.31 -6.33
N PHE A 10 -4.51 49.43 -5.39
CA PHE A 10 -3.39 48.50 -5.24
C PHE A 10 -3.90 47.21 -4.59
N LEU A 11 -3.99 46.12 -5.36
CA LEU A 11 -4.29 44.79 -4.84
C LEU A 11 -3.02 44.23 -4.19
N LEU A 12 -2.96 44.22 -2.86
CA LEU A 12 -1.95 43.49 -2.12
C LEU A 12 -2.35 42.00 -2.12
N VAL A 13 -1.76 41.21 -3.02
CA VAL A 13 -1.87 39.75 -2.96
C VAL A 13 -0.94 39.26 -1.86
N CYS A 14 -1.49 39.09 -0.65
CA CYS A 14 -0.81 38.38 0.42
C CYS A 14 -0.89 36.89 0.11
N SER A 15 0.14 36.36 -0.55
CA SER A 15 0.28 34.92 -0.79
C SER A 15 0.53 34.20 0.53
N ILE A 16 -0.54 33.69 1.15
CA ILE A 16 -0.42 32.73 2.25
C ILE A 16 0.04 31.42 1.61
N LEU A 17 1.36 31.19 1.57
CA LEU A 17 1.89 29.85 1.37
C LEU A 17 1.33 28.99 2.52
N PRO A 18 0.57 27.91 2.26
CA PRO A 18 0.24 27.00 3.34
C PRO A 18 1.57 26.45 3.86
N LYS A 19 1.85 26.68 5.15
CA LYS A 19 2.88 25.89 5.82
C LYS A 19 2.46 24.43 5.66
N LEU A 20 3.26 23.67 4.93
CA LEU A 20 3.18 22.23 4.89
C LEU A 20 3.58 21.76 6.30
N HIS A 21 2.63 21.71 7.23
CA HIS A 21 2.91 21.22 8.56
C HIS A 21 3.14 19.72 8.45
N SER A 22 4.29 19.24 8.97
CA SER A 22 4.45 17.84 9.27
C SER A 22 3.38 17.48 10.30
N GLN A 23 2.40 16.70 9.86
CA GLN A 23 1.30 16.30 10.73
C GLN A 23 1.17 14.79 10.67
N ALA A 24 1.76 14.14 11.68
CA ALA A 24 1.46 12.78 12.01
C ALA A 24 -0.06 12.63 12.19
N PRO A 25 -0.68 11.62 11.56
CA PRO A 25 -2.11 11.40 11.65
C PRO A 25 -2.50 10.95 13.06
N GLU A 26 -3.77 11.08 13.43
CA GLU A 26 -4.26 10.57 14.73
C GLU A 26 -4.36 9.04 14.75
N SER A 27 -4.41 8.41 13.57
CA SER A 27 -4.47 6.95 13.40
C SER A 27 -3.84 6.56 12.07
N LEU A 28 -3.31 5.33 12.00
CA LEU A 28 -2.91 4.73 10.72
C LEU A 28 -4.06 4.03 10.00
N GLN A 29 -5.22 3.85 10.66
CA GLN A 29 -6.40 3.27 10.01
C GLN A 29 -6.77 4.10 8.77
N ASP A 30 -7.20 3.42 7.71
CA ASP A 30 -7.46 4.02 6.39
C ASP A 30 -6.24 4.62 5.66
N LEU A 31 -5.02 4.37 6.13
CA LEU A 31 -3.79 4.76 5.42
C LEU A 31 -3.11 3.52 4.84
N ILE A 32 -2.36 3.72 3.76
CA ILE A 32 -1.34 2.79 3.27
C ILE A 32 -0.01 3.48 3.47
N LEU A 33 0.90 2.84 4.19
CA LEU A 33 2.27 3.31 4.34
C LEU A 33 3.13 2.50 3.38
N THR A 34 3.75 3.16 2.42
CA THR A 34 4.79 2.54 1.60
C THR A 34 6.13 2.86 2.23
N LEU A 35 6.84 1.85 2.71
CA LEU A 35 8.14 1.97 3.34
C LEU A 35 9.22 1.52 2.36
N THR A 36 10.27 2.31 2.22
CA THR A 36 11.48 1.97 1.47
C THR A 36 12.65 1.87 2.45
N ILE A 37 13.21 0.68 2.59
CA ILE A 37 14.37 0.38 3.42
C ILE A 37 15.62 0.78 2.65
N SER A 38 16.35 1.78 3.15
CA SER A 38 17.61 2.23 2.56
C SER A 38 18.83 1.68 3.28
N GLU A 39 18.71 1.41 4.58
CA GLU A 39 19.81 0.90 5.40
C GLU A 39 19.27 -0.01 6.51
N GLY A 40 20.01 -1.07 6.83
CA GLY A 40 19.70 -1.91 7.98
C GLY A 40 20.30 -3.31 7.92
N THR A 41 20.25 -4.00 9.06
CA THR A 41 20.66 -5.40 9.17
C THR A 41 19.56 -6.15 9.91
N GLY A 42 18.70 -6.85 9.18
CA GLY A 42 17.65 -7.69 9.76
C GLY A 42 16.36 -6.94 10.11
N ILE A 43 15.39 -7.67 10.67
CA ILE A 43 13.94 -7.41 10.71
C ILE A 43 13.27 -7.88 9.42
N PHE A 44 12.97 -7.01 8.46
CA PHE A 44 12.26 -7.40 7.24
C PHE A 44 13.17 -7.70 6.05
N ALA A 45 14.28 -6.97 5.90
CA ALA A 45 15.25 -7.06 4.79
C ALA A 45 16.50 -6.20 5.07
N SER A 46 17.56 -6.28 4.27
CA SER A 46 18.65 -5.28 4.30
C SER A 46 18.36 -4.04 3.44
N GLU A 47 17.54 -4.21 2.40
CA GLU A 47 17.11 -3.20 1.44
C GLU A 47 15.78 -3.62 0.80
N GLY A 48 15.08 -2.69 0.16
CA GLY A 48 13.85 -2.97 -0.58
C GLY A 48 12.68 -2.12 -0.13
N GLY A 49 11.45 -2.58 -0.37
CA GLY A 49 10.26 -1.85 0.04
C GLY A 49 9.04 -2.72 0.26
N TYR A 50 8.12 -2.22 1.07
CA TYR A 50 6.87 -2.89 1.37
C TYR A 50 5.76 -1.91 1.70
N GLY A 51 4.53 -2.31 1.44
CA GLY A 51 3.32 -1.63 1.92
C GLY A 51 2.91 -2.16 3.27
N PHE A 52 2.89 -1.32 4.30
CA PHE A 52 2.22 -1.58 5.56
C PHE A 52 0.77 -1.13 5.44
N ILE A 53 -0.15 -2.11 5.45
CA ILE A 53 -1.57 -1.89 5.20
C ILE A 53 -2.38 -2.27 6.44
N PRO A 54 -2.71 -1.30 7.31
CA PRO A 54 -3.59 -1.53 8.45
C PRO A 54 -5.04 -1.79 8.02
N SER A 55 -5.71 -2.58 8.84
CA SER A 55 -7.16 -2.76 8.80
C SER A 55 -7.87 -1.43 9.06
N LYS A 56 -9.06 -1.27 8.48
CA LYS A 56 -9.90 -0.09 8.68
C LYS A 56 -10.63 -0.11 10.03
N THR A 57 -10.82 -1.30 10.62
CA THR A 57 -11.72 -1.51 11.77
C THR A 57 -11.05 -2.18 12.96
N SER A 58 -9.83 -2.71 12.78
CA SER A 58 -9.10 -3.44 13.79
C SER A 58 -7.64 -3.00 13.83
N ASN A 59 -6.91 -3.51 14.82
CA ASN A 59 -5.47 -3.28 14.97
C ASN A 59 -4.63 -4.26 14.14
N GLN A 60 -5.23 -4.97 13.19
CA GLN A 60 -4.51 -5.88 12.29
C GLN A 60 -3.82 -5.10 11.17
N TYR A 61 -2.75 -5.64 10.63
CA TYR A 61 -2.10 -5.13 9.42
C TYR A 61 -1.53 -6.28 8.57
N ALA A 62 -1.18 -5.96 7.33
CA ALA A 62 -0.36 -6.80 6.48
C ALA A 62 0.81 -6.01 5.90
N ILE A 63 1.90 -6.72 5.68
CA ILE A 63 3.04 -6.29 4.90
C ILE A 63 2.89 -6.92 3.52
N VAL A 64 2.74 -6.07 2.51
CA VAL A 64 2.72 -6.47 1.11
C VAL A 64 4.06 -6.12 0.50
N PRO A 65 4.83 -7.10 0.02
CA PRO A 65 6.15 -6.84 -0.53
C PRO A 65 6.06 -6.05 -1.84
N LEU A 66 6.91 -5.05 -1.98
CA LEU A 66 7.12 -4.29 -3.23
C LEU A 66 8.43 -4.68 -3.91
N SER A 67 9.25 -5.51 -3.24
CA SER A 67 10.49 -6.11 -3.74
C SER A 67 10.62 -7.55 -3.25
N ASP A 68 11.40 -8.36 -3.95
CA ASP A 68 11.64 -9.78 -3.62
C ASP A 68 12.49 -10.00 -2.34
N THR A 69 12.88 -8.91 -1.68
CA THR A 69 13.74 -8.92 -0.48
C THR A 69 12.95 -8.87 0.82
N VAL A 70 11.65 -8.58 0.76
CA VAL A 70 10.73 -8.56 1.90
C VAL A 70 9.71 -9.66 1.69
N ASP A 71 9.46 -10.45 2.72
CA ASP A 71 8.41 -11.46 2.68
C ASP A 71 7.04 -10.86 3.02
N TYR A 72 5.98 -11.47 2.51
CA TYR A 72 4.63 -11.16 2.96
C TYR A 72 4.47 -11.59 4.42
N SER A 73 3.94 -10.70 5.26
CA SER A 73 3.62 -11.00 6.65
C SER A 73 2.37 -10.27 7.10
N HIS A 74 1.89 -10.59 8.29
CA HIS A 74 0.74 -9.94 8.90
C HIS A 74 0.86 -9.94 10.41
N GLY A 75 0.06 -9.13 11.07
CA GLY A 75 0.16 -9.03 12.52
C GLY A 75 -0.81 -8.06 13.14
N VAL A 76 -0.54 -7.72 14.39
CA VAL A 76 -1.25 -6.67 15.12
C VAL A 76 -0.30 -5.53 15.46
N TYR A 77 -0.79 -4.30 15.39
CA TYR A 77 -0.02 -3.10 15.70
C TYR A 77 -0.72 -2.23 16.73
N ASN A 78 0.06 -1.43 17.44
CA ASN A 78 -0.44 -0.32 18.25
C ASN A 78 0.29 0.95 17.81
N TYR A 79 -0.47 1.99 17.50
CA TYR A 79 0.03 3.28 17.05
C TYR A 79 -0.16 4.34 18.14
N ALA A 80 0.82 5.21 18.28
CA ALA A 80 0.71 6.40 19.11
C ALA A 80 1.39 7.59 18.44
N LYS A 81 0.62 8.66 18.26
CA LYS A 81 1.15 9.98 17.92
C LYS A 81 1.87 10.56 19.14
N THR A 82 3.12 10.99 18.95
CA THR A 82 3.97 11.52 20.05
C THR A 82 4.18 13.04 19.94
N GLY A 83 3.92 13.62 18.77
CA GLY A 83 4.03 15.05 18.51
C GLY A 83 3.40 15.42 17.18
N GLU A 84 3.51 16.69 16.78
CA GLU A 84 2.98 17.15 15.48
C GLU A 84 3.63 16.40 14.32
N GLY A 85 4.96 16.32 14.29
CA GLY A 85 5.71 15.63 13.23
C GLY A 85 6.24 14.25 13.61
N SER A 86 5.76 13.63 14.69
CA SER A 86 6.31 12.37 15.18
C SER A 86 5.26 11.40 15.69
N ALA A 87 5.50 10.12 15.42
CA ALA A 87 4.71 9.02 15.97
C ALA A 87 5.57 7.77 16.11
N PHE A 88 5.03 6.75 16.77
CA PHE A 88 5.59 5.41 16.68
C PHE A 88 4.48 4.37 16.57
N PHE A 89 4.86 3.18 16.13
CA PHE A 89 4.05 1.99 16.34
C PHE A 89 4.90 0.82 16.79
N VAL A 90 4.27 -0.11 17.51
CA VAL A 90 4.82 -1.40 17.90
C VAL A 90 3.97 -2.46 17.22
N ALA A 91 4.58 -3.49 16.66
CA ALA A 91 3.86 -4.56 15.97
C ALA A 91 4.30 -5.94 16.45
N ALA A 92 3.36 -6.88 16.50
CA ALA A 92 3.63 -8.30 16.63
C ALA A 92 3.31 -8.96 15.29
N ASP A 93 4.37 -9.35 14.58
CA ASP A 93 4.37 -9.84 13.20
C ASP A 93 4.48 -11.37 13.15
N SER A 94 3.87 -11.98 12.13
CA SER A 94 3.86 -13.42 11.92
C SER A 94 5.23 -13.99 11.55
N GLU A 95 6.08 -13.23 10.83
CA GLU A 95 7.36 -13.71 10.33
C GLU A 95 8.52 -13.24 11.21
N VAL A 96 8.49 -11.97 11.64
CA VAL A 96 9.63 -11.35 12.35
C VAL A 96 9.41 -11.22 13.85
N GLY A 97 8.28 -11.71 14.36
CA GLY A 97 7.90 -11.64 15.77
C GLY A 97 7.58 -10.22 16.23
N VAL A 98 7.93 -9.90 17.48
CA VAL A 98 7.64 -8.56 18.02
C VAL A 98 8.66 -7.56 17.49
N LEU A 99 8.19 -6.63 16.67
CA LEU A 99 8.93 -5.40 16.38
C LEU A 99 9.03 -4.57 17.65
N GLY A 100 10.17 -3.94 17.87
CA GLY A 100 10.26 -2.88 18.86
C GLY A 100 9.49 -1.64 18.40
N SER A 101 9.92 -0.46 18.88
CA SER A 101 9.31 0.80 18.45
C SER A 101 9.76 1.15 17.03
N THR A 102 8.84 1.12 16.07
CA THR A 102 9.01 1.78 14.77
C THR A 102 8.71 3.26 14.95
N ASN A 103 9.73 4.11 14.88
CA ASN A 103 9.56 5.55 14.99
C ASN A 103 9.35 6.15 13.60
N LEU A 104 8.39 7.05 13.49
CA LEU A 104 8.04 7.79 12.28
C LEU A 104 8.32 9.27 12.51
N SER A 105 9.14 9.86 11.65
CA SER A 105 9.42 11.29 11.61
C SER A 105 8.85 11.87 10.33
N PHE A 106 7.83 12.70 10.45
CA PHE A 106 7.09 13.27 9.33
C PHE A 106 7.81 14.53 8.82
N THR A 107 8.10 14.54 7.53
CA THR A 107 8.59 15.73 6.82
C THR A 107 7.39 16.57 6.36
N ASP A 108 6.30 15.91 5.96
CA ASP A 108 5.01 16.51 5.63
C ASP A 108 3.86 15.57 6.04
N SER A 109 2.62 15.87 5.67
CA SER A 109 1.44 15.05 6.00
C SER A 109 1.42 13.67 5.36
N THR A 110 2.24 13.44 4.34
CA THR A 110 2.23 12.27 3.46
C THR A 110 3.59 11.60 3.31
N SER A 111 4.66 12.12 3.93
CA SER A 111 5.99 11.57 3.77
C SER A 111 6.87 11.81 4.98
N GLY A 112 7.91 10.99 5.11
CA GLY A 112 8.85 11.10 6.20
C GLY A 112 9.93 10.04 6.17
N THR A 113 10.59 9.89 7.31
CA THR A 113 11.58 8.84 7.56
C THR A 113 11.13 7.94 8.69
N PHE A 114 11.56 6.69 8.64
CA PHE A 114 11.29 5.74 9.70
C PHE A 114 12.57 5.10 10.22
N THR A 115 12.52 4.65 11.47
CA THR A 115 13.50 3.76 12.06
C THR A 115 12.80 2.63 12.79
N ILE A 116 13.24 1.40 12.57
CA ILE A 116 12.76 0.21 13.27
C ILE A 116 13.95 -0.39 14.00
N GLN A 117 13.73 -0.87 15.22
CA GLN A 117 14.73 -1.59 15.97
C GLN A 117 14.09 -2.72 16.77
N ASN A 118 14.72 -3.90 16.78
CA ASN A 118 14.42 -4.99 17.70
C ASN A 118 15.73 -5.69 18.12
N GLU A 119 15.63 -6.83 18.79
CA GLU A 119 16.80 -7.60 19.23
C GLU A 119 17.63 -8.20 18.06
N PHE A 120 17.04 -8.30 16.87
CA PHE A 120 17.67 -8.86 15.67
C PHE A 120 18.34 -7.81 14.78
N GLY A 121 18.12 -6.52 15.07
CA GLY A 121 18.84 -5.43 14.42
C GLY A 121 18.02 -4.14 14.28
N SER A 122 18.40 -3.32 13.30
CA SER A 122 17.74 -2.05 13.01
C SER A 122 17.62 -1.82 11.51
N GLN A 123 16.56 -1.14 11.10
CA GLN A 123 16.32 -0.68 9.75
C GLN A 123 15.92 0.78 9.75
N SER A 124 16.22 1.48 8.65
CA SER A 124 15.77 2.83 8.43
C SER A 124 15.54 3.11 6.95
N GLY A 125 14.79 4.17 6.70
CA GLY A 125 14.59 4.68 5.36
C GLY A 125 13.46 5.69 5.31
N THR A 126 12.77 5.74 4.19
CA THR A 126 11.69 6.69 3.93
C THR A 126 10.35 6.00 3.90
N PHE A 127 9.30 6.77 4.18
CA PHE A 127 7.94 6.32 3.95
C PHE A 127 7.14 7.38 3.18
N SER A 128 6.13 6.91 2.45
CA SER A 128 5.04 7.73 1.94
C SER A 128 3.70 7.18 2.41
N ILE A 129 2.72 8.06 2.54
CA ILE A 129 1.36 7.75 2.94
C ILE A 129 0.43 8.03 1.78
N GLU A 130 -0.37 7.02 1.46
CA GLU A 130 -1.52 7.15 0.61
C GLU A 130 -2.78 6.97 1.47
N TYR A 131 -3.74 7.88 1.31
CA TYR A 131 -5.06 7.66 1.90
C TYR A 131 -5.74 6.53 1.13
N ARG A 132 -6.28 5.54 1.84
CA ARG A 132 -7.23 4.59 1.27
C ARG A 132 -8.49 5.36 0.92
N LEU A 133 -8.50 5.99 -0.25
CA LEU A 133 -9.72 6.52 -0.84
C LEU A 133 -10.74 5.38 -0.83
N ALA A 134 -11.98 5.68 -0.42
CA ALA A 134 -13.12 4.75 -0.52
C ALA A 134 -13.03 4.00 -1.87
N PRO A 135 -13.30 2.68 -1.90
CA PRO A 135 -12.91 1.81 -3.01
C PRO A 135 -13.16 2.53 -4.32
N GLN A 136 -12.08 3.07 -4.89
CA GLN A 136 -12.12 3.55 -6.26
C GLN A 136 -12.37 2.27 -7.04
N SER A 137 -13.36 2.29 -7.92
CA SER A 137 -13.55 1.22 -8.88
C SER A 137 -12.17 0.86 -9.44
N ILE A 138 -11.66 -0.33 -9.12
CA ILE A 138 -10.42 -0.81 -9.71
C ILE A 138 -10.79 -1.12 -11.14
N GLU A 139 -10.65 -0.12 -12.01
CA GLU A 139 -11.13 -0.23 -13.38
C GLU A 139 -10.24 -1.14 -14.23
N ARG A 140 -9.00 -1.41 -13.78
CA ARG A 140 -8.09 -2.33 -14.47
C ARG A 140 -6.91 -2.75 -13.60
N ILE A 141 -6.64 -4.06 -13.55
CA ILE A 141 -5.33 -4.59 -13.16
C ILE A 141 -4.56 -4.81 -14.45
N ASP A 142 -3.49 -4.04 -14.68
CA ASP A 142 -2.65 -4.23 -15.85
C ASP A 142 -1.71 -5.43 -15.64
N ILE A 143 -1.97 -6.50 -16.39
CA ILE A 143 -1.17 -7.74 -16.41
C ILE A 143 -0.23 -7.80 -17.62
N SER A 144 0.15 -6.65 -18.19
CA SER A 144 0.97 -6.51 -19.42
C SER A 144 2.32 -7.23 -19.43
N ARG A 145 2.78 -7.78 -18.30
CA ARG A 145 4.03 -8.55 -18.17
C ARG A 145 3.84 -10.07 -18.03
N LEU A 146 2.62 -10.57 -18.15
CA LEU A 146 2.36 -12.01 -18.11
C LEU A 146 2.72 -12.65 -19.46
N THR A 147 3.88 -13.30 -19.53
CA THR A 147 4.27 -14.13 -20.68
C THR A 147 3.72 -15.54 -20.49
N VAL A 148 2.81 -15.97 -21.36
CA VAL A 148 2.22 -17.33 -21.32
C VAL A 148 2.46 -17.99 -22.66
N GLN A 149 2.83 -19.27 -22.65
CA GLN A 149 3.02 -20.07 -23.85
C GLN A 149 1.77 -20.89 -24.12
N SER A 150 1.37 -20.99 -25.40
CA SER A 150 0.25 -21.83 -25.81
C SER A 150 0.61 -23.31 -25.68
N ASP A 151 -0.38 -24.15 -25.43
CA ASP A 151 -0.21 -25.60 -25.45
C ASP A 151 0.05 -26.13 -26.87
N GLU A 152 0.20 -27.45 -27.00
CA GLU A 152 0.46 -28.14 -28.26
C GLU A 152 -0.66 -27.97 -29.31
N ASN A 153 -1.87 -27.56 -28.89
CA ASN A 153 -3.02 -27.30 -29.75
C ASN A 153 -3.19 -25.80 -30.08
N GLY A 154 -2.37 -24.92 -29.49
CA GLY A 154 -2.46 -23.48 -29.63
C GLY A 154 -3.41 -22.81 -28.65
N ASP A 155 -3.97 -23.57 -27.70
CA ASP A 155 -4.87 -23.06 -26.68
C ASP A 155 -4.06 -22.50 -25.49
N LEU A 156 -4.57 -21.41 -24.89
CA LEU A 156 -4.01 -20.82 -23.68
C LEU A 156 -5.02 -20.99 -22.54
N LYS A 157 -4.62 -21.73 -21.50
CA LYS A 157 -5.41 -21.88 -20.28
C LYS A 157 -4.73 -21.21 -19.11
N LEU A 158 -5.39 -20.23 -18.53
CA LEU A 158 -4.91 -19.56 -17.33
C LEU A 158 -5.72 -19.96 -16.13
N LYS A 159 -5.02 -20.27 -15.04
CA LYS A 159 -5.60 -20.40 -13.71
C LYS A 159 -5.44 -19.06 -13.00
N ILE A 160 -6.54 -18.34 -12.86
CA ILE A 160 -6.60 -17.09 -12.10
C ILE A 160 -7.05 -17.44 -10.68
N LYS A 161 -6.26 -17.01 -9.71
CA LYS A 161 -6.52 -17.18 -8.29
C LYS A 161 -6.64 -15.81 -7.65
N VAL A 162 -7.80 -15.53 -7.06
CA VAL A 162 -8.00 -14.35 -6.24
C VAL A 162 -8.12 -14.74 -4.79
N ARG A 163 -7.20 -14.24 -3.97
CA ARG A 163 -7.25 -14.43 -2.53
C ARG A 163 -7.94 -13.22 -1.93
N LYS A 164 -8.98 -13.43 -1.14
CA LYS A 164 -9.75 -12.36 -0.48
C LYS A 164 -9.64 -12.44 1.05
N SER A 165 -9.60 -11.29 1.72
CA SER A 165 -9.60 -11.24 3.19
C SER A 165 -10.35 -10.04 3.76
N ASP A 166 -11.01 -10.26 4.89
CA ASP A 166 -11.78 -9.24 5.62
C ASP A 166 -10.93 -8.55 6.70
N GLY A 167 -9.85 -9.21 7.15
CA GLY A 167 -8.97 -8.74 8.23
C GLY A 167 -7.53 -9.26 8.13
N LEU A 168 -7.10 -9.74 6.96
CA LEU A 168 -5.76 -10.27 6.66
C LEU A 168 -5.35 -11.55 7.42
N GLU A 169 -6.14 -12.01 8.40
CA GLU A 169 -5.89 -13.25 9.15
C GLU A 169 -6.28 -14.53 8.40
N THR A 170 -7.28 -14.45 7.53
CA THR A 170 -7.74 -15.59 6.73
C THR A 170 -7.94 -15.16 5.29
N PHE A 171 -7.29 -15.89 4.38
CA PHE A 171 -7.48 -15.70 2.94
C PHE A 171 -8.37 -16.82 2.42
N THR A 172 -9.42 -16.44 1.72
CA THR A 172 -10.23 -17.38 0.95
C THR A 172 -9.79 -17.32 -0.50
N ASP A 173 -9.45 -18.47 -1.07
CA ASP A 173 -9.08 -18.58 -2.46
C ASP A 173 -10.34 -18.71 -3.33
N LEU A 174 -10.45 -17.86 -4.35
CA LEU A 174 -11.37 -17.99 -5.46
C LEU A 174 -10.53 -18.34 -6.69
N GLU A 175 -10.68 -19.55 -7.21
CA GLU A 175 -9.96 -20.01 -8.39
C GLU A 175 -10.92 -20.11 -9.57
N THR A 176 -10.46 -19.68 -10.74
CA THR A 176 -11.16 -19.90 -12.00
C THR A 176 -10.17 -20.20 -13.10
N THR A 177 -10.59 -21.02 -14.05
CA THR A 177 -9.87 -21.20 -15.31
C THR A 177 -10.52 -20.29 -16.34
N VAL A 178 -9.70 -19.62 -17.15
CA VAL A 178 -10.17 -18.77 -18.25
C VAL A 178 -9.46 -19.22 -19.51
N ASP A 179 -10.27 -19.49 -20.54
CA ASP A 179 -9.80 -19.85 -21.87
C ASP A 179 -9.66 -18.58 -22.73
N THR A 180 -8.83 -18.65 -23.77
CA THR A 180 -8.79 -17.61 -24.80
C THR A 180 -10.07 -17.56 -25.62
N ASP A 181 -10.48 -16.34 -25.98
CA ASP A 181 -11.52 -16.11 -26.97
C ASP A 181 -11.05 -16.50 -28.39
N SER A 182 -11.96 -16.40 -29.36
CA SER A 182 -11.68 -16.70 -30.77
C SER A 182 -10.59 -15.84 -31.44
N GLN A 183 -10.12 -14.80 -30.75
CA GLN A 183 -9.11 -13.84 -31.21
C GLN A 183 -7.80 -13.99 -30.40
N GLY A 184 -7.73 -14.93 -29.45
CA GLY A 184 -6.58 -15.16 -28.59
C GLY A 184 -6.50 -14.24 -27.38
N ASN A 185 -7.55 -13.48 -27.06
CA ASN A 185 -7.59 -12.63 -25.87
C ASN A 185 -8.15 -13.39 -24.67
N ILE A 186 -7.72 -12.99 -23.46
CA ILE A 186 -8.29 -13.48 -22.21
C ILE A 186 -8.95 -12.31 -21.50
N GLU A 187 -10.27 -12.37 -21.36
CA GLU A 187 -11.04 -11.40 -20.58
C GLU A 187 -11.57 -12.06 -19.31
N TRP A 188 -11.25 -11.48 -18.16
CA TRP A 188 -11.79 -11.91 -16.88
C TRP A 188 -12.15 -10.70 -16.05
N THR A 189 -13.38 -10.70 -15.53
CA THR A 189 -13.88 -9.63 -14.68
C THR A 189 -14.17 -10.18 -13.29
N TYR A 190 -13.58 -9.55 -12.28
CA TYR A 190 -13.91 -9.79 -10.88
C TYR A 190 -14.54 -8.55 -10.29
N THR A 191 -15.75 -8.72 -9.75
CA THR A 191 -16.40 -7.68 -8.97
C THR A 191 -16.11 -7.98 -7.50
N PRO A 192 -15.25 -7.19 -6.82
CA PRO A 192 -15.00 -7.39 -5.41
C PRO A 192 -16.29 -7.17 -4.59
N GLU A 193 -16.50 -8.01 -3.58
CA GLU A 193 -17.54 -7.78 -2.57
C GLU A 193 -17.20 -6.45 -1.84
N VAL A 194 -18.16 -5.52 -1.80
CA VAL A 194 -17.99 -4.12 -1.34
C VAL A 194 -17.56 -3.99 0.13
N ASP A 195 -17.69 -5.06 0.90
CA ASP A 195 -17.36 -5.16 2.32
C ASP A 195 -15.97 -5.76 2.59
N ARG A 196 -15.25 -6.24 1.57
CA ARG A 196 -13.91 -6.82 1.74
C ARG A 196 -12.80 -5.84 1.44
N ALA A 197 -11.86 -5.75 2.37
CA ALA A 197 -10.81 -4.75 2.34
C ALA A 197 -9.58 -5.14 1.51
N PHE A 198 -9.37 -6.43 1.20
CA PHE A 198 -8.16 -6.92 0.55
C PHE A 198 -8.42 -8.00 -0.48
N PHE A 199 -7.75 -7.90 -1.63
CA PHE A 199 -7.68 -8.96 -2.61
C PHE A 199 -6.26 -9.02 -3.22
N GLN A 200 -5.79 -10.22 -3.50
CA GLN A 200 -4.56 -10.48 -4.27
C GLN A 200 -4.95 -11.27 -5.50
N VAL A 201 -4.47 -10.86 -6.69
CA VAL A 201 -4.68 -11.60 -7.93
C VAL A 201 -3.37 -12.29 -8.30
N THR A 202 -3.41 -13.60 -8.45
CA THR A 202 -2.31 -14.43 -8.95
C THR A 202 -2.78 -15.10 -10.23
N VAL A 203 -1.94 -15.06 -11.27
CA VAL A 203 -2.20 -15.74 -12.54
C VAL A 203 -1.13 -16.79 -12.75
N ASN A 204 -1.55 -18.04 -12.92
CA ASN A 204 -0.66 -19.18 -13.18
C ASN A 204 -1.06 -19.84 -14.51
N GLU A 205 -0.09 -20.45 -15.17
CA GLU A 205 -0.36 -21.37 -16.28
C GLU A 205 -1.14 -22.58 -15.78
N SER A 206 -2.22 -22.94 -16.48
CA SER A 206 -2.97 -24.15 -16.17
C SER A 206 -2.41 -25.30 -17.00
N VAL A 207 -1.72 -26.23 -16.35
CA VAL A 207 -1.32 -27.49 -16.99
C VAL A 207 -2.59 -28.34 -17.15
N ALA A 208 -2.90 -28.78 -18.37
CA ALA A 208 -4.00 -29.72 -18.60
C ALA A 208 -3.70 -31.06 -17.88
N GLU A 209 -4.63 -31.55 -17.06
CA GLU A 209 -4.64 -32.93 -16.54
C GLU A 209 -5.12 -33.92 -17.60
#